data_AF-A0A3R9KJ67-F1
#
_entry.id   AF-A0A3R9KJ67-F1
#
_cell.length_a   1.000
_cell.length_b   1.000
_cell.length_c   1.000
_cell.angle_alpha   90.00
_cell.angle_beta   90.00
_cell.angle_gamma   90.00
#
_symmetry.space_group_name_H-M   'P 1'
#
loop_
_entity.id
_entity.type
_entity.pdbx_description
1 polymer ?
#
loop_
_entity_poly.entity_id
_entity_poly.type
_entity_poly.pdbx_seq_one_letter_code
_entity_poly.pdbx_strand_id
1 'polypeptide(L)'
;MKNSAIGSNWKEARAELFTKEEILESDLRVAIMTELIEARHEKGISQKKLEELSGVSQPVIARMETGKTNPQLDTVLKVLASLGKTLVVVPLEQEKA
;
A
#
# COMPACT_ATOMS: atom_id res chain seq x y z
N MET A 1 5.60 -36.02 -3.46
CA MET A 1 6.00 -36.17 -2.04
C MET A 1 5.85 -34.82 -1.36
N LYS A 2 5.18 -34.73 -0.20
CA LYS A 2 5.20 -33.51 0.61
C LYS A 2 6.59 -33.39 1.26
N ASN A 3 7.26 -32.27 1.04
CA ASN A 3 8.56 -32.01 1.66
C ASN A 3 8.34 -31.63 3.13
N SER A 4 8.81 -32.45 4.08
CA SER A 4 8.62 -32.23 5.52
C SER A 4 9.33 -30.99 6.06
N ALA A 5 10.24 -30.39 5.29
CA ALA A 5 10.87 -29.10 5.62
C ALA A 5 10.01 -27.88 5.25
N ILE A 6 8.98 -28.05 4.43
CA ILE A 6 8.04 -26.98 4.06
C ILE A 6 6.91 -26.97 5.11
N GLY A 7 6.89 -25.91 5.95
CA GLY A 7 5.85 -25.69 6.96
C GLY A 7 4.52 -25.18 6.39
N SER A 8 3.71 -24.56 7.25
CA SER A 8 2.41 -23.99 6.87
C SER A 8 2.57 -22.86 5.84
N ASN A 9 1.56 -22.68 5.00
CA ASN A 9 1.57 -21.58 4.04
C ASN A 9 1.19 -20.25 4.72
N TRP A 10 1.57 -19.13 4.10
CA TRP A 10 1.31 -17.79 4.65
C TRP A 10 -0.19 -17.50 4.83
N LYS A 11 -1.07 -17.99 3.96
CA LYS A 11 -2.51 -17.72 4.07
C LYS A 11 -3.12 -18.35 5.32
N GLU A 12 -2.71 -19.58 5.62
CA GLU A 12 -3.11 -20.29 6.84
C GLU A 12 -2.55 -19.61 8.09
N ALA A 13 -1.24 -19.38 8.13
CA ALA A 13 -0.61 -18.71 9.27
C ALA A 13 -1.19 -17.30 9.52
N ARG A 14 -1.47 -16.55 8.45
CA ARG A 14 -2.09 -15.22 8.54
C ARG A 14 -3.49 -15.29 9.13
N ALA A 15 -4.31 -16.27 8.72
CA ALA A 15 -5.68 -16.43 9.22
C ALA A 15 -5.72 -16.90 10.69
N GLU A 16 -4.69 -17.62 11.15
CA GLU A 16 -4.57 -18.05 12.55
C GLU A 16 -4.08 -16.93 13.48
N LEU A 17 -3.19 -16.06 12.98
CA LEU A 17 -2.50 -15.05 13.81
C LEU A 17 -3.22 -13.69 13.90
N PHE A 18 -4.10 -13.37 12.95
CA PHE A 18 -4.71 -12.04 12.83
C PHE A 18 -6.23 -12.13 12.70
N THR A 19 -6.91 -11.11 13.21
CA THR A 19 -8.35 -10.92 13.01
C THR A 19 -8.67 -10.57 11.55
N LYS A 20 -9.93 -10.70 11.15
CA LYS A 20 -10.38 -10.32 9.80
C LYS A 20 -10.16 -8.84 9.55
N GLU A 21 -10.41 -8.02 10.57
CA GLU A 21 -10.24 -6.57 10.56
C GLU A 21 -8.77 -6.19 10.35
N GLU A 22 -7.84 -6.80 11.10
CA GLU A 22 -6.39 -6.57 10.93
C GLU A 22 -5.89 -7.01 9.55
N ILE A 23 -6.41 -8.12 9.03
CA ILE A 23 -6.12 -8.62 7.69
C ILE A 23 -6.58 -7.59 6.64
N LEU A 24 -7.82 -7.11 6.74
CA LEU A 24 -8.40 -6.13 5.82
C LEU A 24 -7.63 -4.81 5.84
N GLU A 25 -7.33 -4.29 7.02
CA GLU A 25 -6.53 -3.07 7.13
C GLU A 25 -5.14 -3.24 6.53
N SER A 26 -4.51 -4.41 6.74
CA SER A 26 -3.22 -4.72 6.15
C SER A 26 -3.27 -4.81 4.63
N ASP A 27 -4.31 -5.44 4.08
CA ASP A 27 -4.53 -5.52 2.63
C ASP A 27 -4.73 -4.12 2.02
N LEU A 28 -5.51 -3.26 2.66
CA LEU A 28 -5.71 -1.87 2.23
C LEU A 28 -4.40 -1.06 2.26
N ARG A 29 -3.60 -1.21 3.33
CA ARG A 29 -2.29 -0.57 3.41
C ARG A 29 -1.39 -1.03 2.26
N VAL A 30 -1.32 -2.34 2.02
CA VAL A 30 -0.51 -2.91 0.94
C VAL A 30 -0.97 -2.41 -0.42
N ALA A 31 -2.29 -2.34 -0.67
CA ALA A 31 -2.82 -1.84 -1.94
C ALA A 31 -2.40 -0.40 -2.21
N ILE A 32 -2.52 0.50 -1.22
CA ILE A 32 -2.10 1.91 -1.36
C ILE A 32 -0.59 2.01 -1.61
N MET A 33 0.22 1.22 -0.88
CA MET A 33 1.68 1.22 -1.04
C MET A 33 2.10 0.75 -2.43
N THR A 34 1.53 -0.36 -2.90
CA THR A 34 1.82 -0.90 -4.23
C THR A 34 1.45 0.08 -5.31
N GLU A 35 0.24 0.67 -5.25
CA GLU A 35 -0.23 1.64 -6.25
C GLU A 35 0.68 2.88 -6.31
N LEU A 36 1.16 3.38 -5.16
CA LEU A 36 2.10 4.49 -5.11
C LEU A 36 3.45 4.16 -5.76
N ILE A 37 4.00 2.98 -5.45
CA ILE A 37 5.29 2.53 -6.00
C ILE A 37 5.17 2.31 -7.51
N GLU A 38 4.10 1.64 -7.95
CA GLU A 38 3.84 1.35 -9.35
C GLU A 38 3.63 2.64 -10.15
N ALA A 39 2.75 3.53 -9.71
CA ALA A 39 2.52 4.80 -10.40
C ALA A 39 3.79 5.67 -10.45
N ARG A 40 4.65 5.61 -9.41
CA ARG A 40 5.96 6.28 -9.42
C ARG A 40 6.90 5.65 -10.46
N HIS A 41 6.93 4.32 -10.55
CA HIS A 41 7.76 3.59 -11.52
C HIS A 41 7.27 3.77 -12.96
N GLU A 42 5.96 3.75 -13.20
CA GLU A 42 5.35 4.03 -14.51
C GLU A 42 5.72 5.41 -15.04
N LYS A 43 5.80 6.40 -14.16
CA LYS A 43 6.29 7.75 -14.50
C LYS A 43 7.82 7.85 -14.60
N GLY A 44 8.56 6.82 -14.22
CA GLY A 44 10.02 6.80 -14.25
C GLY A 44 10.68 7.82 -13.31
N ILE A 45 10.02 8.22 -12.22
CA ILE A 45 10.52 9.27 -11.32
C ILE A 45 11.09 8.69 -10.01
N SER A 46 12.11 9.35 -9.47
CA SER A 46 12.65 9.02 -8.14
C SER A 46 11.77 9.58 -7.02
N GLN A 47 11.95 9.09 -5.79
CA GLN A 47 11.28 9.66 -4.61
C GLN A 47 11.63 11.15 -4.41
N LYS A 48 12.88 11.55 -4.71
CA LYS A 48 13.30 12.95 -4.67
C LYS A 48 12.57 13.79 -5.73
N LYS A 49 12.35 13.24 -6.93
CA LYS A 49 11.58 13.95 -7.94
C LYS A 49 10.10 14.07 -7.55
N LEU A 50 9.56 13.03 -6.91
CA LEU A 50 8.20 13.05 -6.37
C LEU A 50 8.03 14.08 -5.25
N GLU A 51 9.06 14.33 -4.45
CA GLU A 51 9.08 15.41 -3.46
C GLU A 51 8.91 16.79 -4.11
N GLU A 52 9.65 17.06 -5.20
CA GLU A 52 9.52 18.31 -5.95
C GLU A 52 8.11 18.49 -6.55
N LEU A 53 7.45 17.40 -6.96
CA LEU A 53 6.12 17.44 -7.59
C LEU A 53 4.97 17.52 -6.59
N SER A 54 5.10 16.85 -5.43
CA SER A 54 4.03 16.73 -4.43
C SER A 54 4.16 17.73 -3.28
N GLY A 55 5.35 18.32 -3.09
CA GLY A 55 5.68 19.12 -1.91
C GLY A 55 5.79 18.29 -0.61
N VAL A 56 5.79 16.96 -0.71
CA VAL A 56 5.95 16.03 0.41
C VAL A 56 7.39 15.58 0.47
N SER A 57 8.02 15.65 1.65
CA SER A 57 9.45 15.37 1.73
C SER A 57 9.80 13.92 1.38
N GLN A 58 10.98 13.71 0.78
CA GLN A 58 11.45 12.37 0.39
C GLN A 58 11.40 11.36 1.57
N PRO A 59 11.80 11.69 2.81
CA PRO A 59 11.70 10.74 3.93
C PRO A 59 10.26 10.36 4.26
N VAL A 60 9.29 11.25 4.06
CA VAL A 60 7.87 10.95 4.26
C VAL A 60 7.38 10.00 3.18
N ILE A 61 7.73 10.26 1.91
CA ILE A 61 7.43 9.38 0.78
C ILE A 61 8.00 7.97 1.02
N ALA A 62 9.27 7.87 1.42
CA ALA A 62 9.92 6.59 1.67
C ALA A 62 9.26 5.79 2.81
N ARG A 63 8.85 6.47 3.90
CA ARG A 63 8.13 5.80 5.00
C ARG A 63 6.73 5.37 4.60
N MET A 64 6.08 6.14 3.72
CA MET A 64 4.77 5.80 3.16
C MET A 64 4.87 4.56 2.26
N GLU A 65 5.85 4.49 1.35
CA GLU A 65 6.07 3.32 0.48
C GLU A 65 6.45 2.04 1.25
N THR A 66 7.05 2.18 2.43
CA THR A 66 7.49 1.04 3.26
C THR A 66 6.50 0.64 4.36
N GLY A 67 5.42 1.41 4.54
CA GLY A 67 4.42 1.15 5.58
C GLY A 67 4.92 1.34 7.01
N LYS A 68 6.10 1.95 7.20
CA LYS A 68 6.71 2.14 8.53
C LYS A 68 5.97 3.15 9.39
N THR A 69 5.17 4.02 8.79
CA THR A 69 4.36 5.02 9.48
C THR A 69 2.97 5.08 8.86
N ASN A 70 1.96 5.45 9.65
CA ASN A 70 0.65 5.76 9.13
C ASN A 70 0.64 7.20 8.56
N PRO A 71 0.65 7.39 7.23
CA PRO A 71 0.62 8.72 6.64
C PRO A 71 -0.74 9.38 6.88
N GLN A 72 -0.76 10.70 7.05
CA GLN A 72 -2.02 11.44 7.07
C GLN A 72 -2.67 11.40 5.68
N LEU A 73 -4.01 11.34 5.65
CA LEU A 73 -4.79 11.27 4.40
C LEU A 73 -4.40 12.40 3.43
N ASP A 74 -4.28 13.63 3.91
CA ASP A 74 -3.86 14.79 3.09
C ASP A 74 -2.51 14.57 2.40
N THR A 75 -1.58 13.88 3.06
CA THR A 75 -0.25 13.57 2.51
C THR A 75 -0.36 12.51 1.42
N VAL A 76 -1.15 11.47 1.64
CA VAL A 76 -1.44 10.44 0.64
C VAL A 76 -2.06 11.07 -0.60
N LEU A 77 -3.07 11.93 -0.43
CA LEU A 77 -3.75 12.61 -1.53
C LEU A 77 -2.81 13.53 -2.33
N LYS A 78 -1.91 14.28 -1.68
CA LYS A 78 -0.90 15.11 -2.39
C LYS A 78 0.01 14.27 -3.28
N VAL A 79 0.50 13.15 -2.76
CA VAL A 79 1.39 12.26 -3.52
C VAL A 79 0.62 11.60 -4.67
N LEU A 80 -0.57 11.05 -4.41
CA LEU A 80 -1.42 10.46 -5.45
C LEU A 80 -1.75 11.46 -6.55
N ALA A 81 -2.12 12.70 -6.22
CA ALA A 81 -2.42 13.74 -7.19
C ALA A 81 -1.24 14.02 -8.12
N SER A 82 -0.01 14.10 -7.59
CA SER A 82 1.20 14.28 -8.41
C SER A 82 1.50 13.06 -9.31
N LEU A 83 1.00 11.89 -8.94
CA LEU A 83 1.06 10.66 -9.73
C LEU A 83 -0.15 10.49 -10.68
N GLY A 84 -1.13 11.40 -10.66
CA GLY A 84 -2.33 11.31 -11.50
C GLY A 84 -3.35 10.28 -11.00
N LYS A 85 -3.33 9.98 -9.69
CA LYS A 85 -4.20 9.01 -9.01
C LYS A 85 -4.99 9.72 -7.90
N THR A 86 -6.01 9.08 -7.35
CA THR A 86 -6.77 9.56 -6.19
C THR A 86 -7.40 8.39 -5.43
N LEU A 87 -7.97 8.65 -4.24
CA LEU A 87 -8.76 7.68 -3.48
C LEU A 87 -10.26 7.90 -3.75
N VAL A 88 -11.01 6.80 -3.73
CA VAL A 88 -12.46 6.76 -3.83
C VAL A 88 -13.02 5.91 -2.70
N VAL A 89 -14.13 6.36 -2.12
CA VAL A 89 -14.86 5.58 -1.11
C VAL A 89 -15.80 4.61 -1.83
N VAL A 90 -15.65 3.32 -1.55
CA VAL A 90 -16.42 2.23 -2.15
C VAL A 90 -17.02 1.33 -1.05
N PRO A 91 -18.08 0.55 -1.35
CA PRO A 91 -18.55 -0.48 -0.43
C PRO A 91 -17.44 -1.49 -0.08
N LEU A 92 -17.40 -1.94 1.18
CA LEU A 92 -16.41 -2.92 1.65
C LEU A 92 -16.59 -4.29 0.98
N GLU A 93 -17.83 -4.68 0.74
CA GLU A 93 -18.18 -5.86 -0.03
C GLU A 93 -18.62 -5.39 -1.42
N GLN A 94 -17.75 -5.60 -2.42
CA GLN A 94 -18.19 -5.47 -3.80
C GLN A 94 -19.01 -6.71 -4.12
N GLU A 95 -20.33 -6.56 -4.29
CA GLU A 95 -21.15 -7.61 -4.88
C GLU A 95 -20.48 -8.02 -6.19
N LYS A 96 -20.07 -9.29 -6.29
CA LYS A 96 -19.55 -9.84 -7.53
C LYS A 96 -20.69 -9.77 -8.55
N ALA A 97 -20.58 -8.85 -9.52
CA ALA A 97 -21.34 -8.93 -10.76
C ALA A 97 -20.92 -10.16 -11.57
#